data_AF-A0A840PSR6-F1
#
_entry.id   AF-A0A840PSR6-F1
#
_cell.length_a   1.000
_cell.length_b   1.000
_cell.length_c   1.000
_cell.angle_alpha   90.00
_cell.angle_beta   90.00
_cell.angle_gamma   90.00
#
_symmetry.space_group_name_H-M   'P 1'
#
loop_
_entity.id
_entity.type
_entity.pdbx_description
1 polymer ?
#
loop_
_entity_poly.entity_id
_entity_poly.type
_entity_poly.pdbx_seq_one_letter_code
_entity_poly.pdbx_strand_id
1 'polypeptide(L)'
;MNLSRLLEDIQSQEYELFEKRLTAVIEKAYLQGVEDGREYMKSKFEYPERMRKSDLAKFFNCSLPQVEKIIRMDGFPRDKAVQARYPRDKVFEWADKNIEYMNERLGIYISQAEWLRLIRGQKTS
;
A
#
# COMPACT_ATOMS: atom_id res chain seq x y z
N MET A 1 29.15 -33.77 36.73
CA MET A 1 28.52 -32.65 36.02
C MET A 1 27.10 -32.50 36.57
N ASN A 2 26.67 -31.28 36.95
CA ASN A 2 25.39 -31.07 37.62
C ASN A 2 24.28 -30.81 36.59
N LEU A 3 23.30 -31.72 36.51
CA LEU A 3 22.20 -31.65 35.54
C LEU A 3 21.35 -30.37 35.68
N SER A 4 21.23 -29.83 36.89
CA SER A 4 20.51 -28.58 37.16
C SER A 4 21.15 -27.39 36.46
N ARG A 5 22.49 -27.30 36.51
CA ARG A 5 23.24 -26.24 35.82
C ARG A 5 23.10 -26.33 34.31
N LEU A 6 23.10 -27.54 33.76
CA LEU A 6 22.95 -27.71 32.31
C LEU A 6 21.58 -27.23 31.82
N LEU A 7 20.53 -27.50 32.60
CA LEU A 7 19.18 -27.04 32.31
C LEU A 7 19.08 -25.52 32.37
N GLU A 8 19.67 -24.89 33.37
CA GLU A 8 19.74 -23.43 33.50
C GLU A 8 20.49 -22.80 32.31
N ASP A 9 21.63 -23.37 31.92
CA ASP A 9 22.42 -22.88 30.79
C ASP A 9 21.65 -22.98 29.46
N ILE A 10 20.96 -24.11 29.21
CA ILE A 10 20.13 -24.31 28.01
C ILE A 10 18.98 -23.30 27.98
N GLN A 11 18.27 -23.10 29.09
CA GLN A 11 17.17 -22.14 29.17
C GLN A 11 17.65 -20.71 28.91
N SER A 12 18.82 -20.33 29.45
CA SER A 12 19.42 -19.03 29.19
C SER A 12 19.76 -18.84 27.70
N GLN A 13 20.30 -19.88 27.05
CA GLN A 13 20.62 -19.84 25.63
C GLN A 13 19.38 -19.77 24.74
N GLU A 14 18.31 -20.48 25.10
CA GLU A 14 17.02 -20.41 24.40
C GLU A 14 16.40 -19.02 24.51
N TYR A 15 16.48 -18.40 25.69
CA TYR A 15 15.98 -17.05 25.92
C TYR A 15 16.76 -16.01 25.10
N GLU A 16 18.09 -16.08 25.11
CA GLU A 16 18.92 -15.19 24.29
C GLU A 16 18.64 -15.35 22.79
N LEU A 17 18.48 -16.59 22.32
CA LEU A 17 18.18 -16.86 20.93
C LEU A 17 16.80 -16.32 20.54
N PHE A 18 15.82 -16.46 21.43
CA PHE A 18 14.49 -15.91 21.25
C PHE A 18 14.52 -14.38 21.17
N GLU A 19 15.18 -13.71 22.11
CA GLU A 19 15.33 -12.25 22.09
C GLU A 19 15.98 -11.75 20.80
N LYS A 20 17.09 -12.38 20.38
CA LYS A 20 17.79 -12.02 19.14
C LYS A 20 16.89 -12.14 17.92
N ARG A 21 16.10 -13.23 17.83
CA ARG A 21 15.16 -13.45 16.72
C ARG A 21 14.01 -12.44 16.75
N LEU A 22 13.47 -12.17 17.93
CA LEU A 22 12.37 -11.22 18.09
C LEU A 22 12.81 -9.81 17.68
N THR A 23 13.97 -9.36 18.15
CA THR A 23 14.57 -8.08 17.75
C THR A 23 14.73 -8.00 16.24
N ALA A 24 15.30 -9.03 15.60
CA ALA A 24 15.49 -9.06 14.15
C ALA A 24 14.17 -8.97 13.37
N VAL A 25 13.11 -9.64 13.85
CA VAL A 25 11.77 -9.56 13.24
C VAL A 25 11.19 -8.15 13.39
N ILE A 26 11.30 -7.54 14.57
CA ILE A 26 10.82 -6.19 14.83
C ILE A 26 11.56 -5.17 13.97
N GLU A 27 12.88 -5.24 13.91
CA GLU A 27 13.71 -4.37 13.06
C GLU A 27 13.32 -4.48 11.59
N LYS A 28 13.16 -5.71 11.09
CA LYS A 28 12.73 -5.95 9.72
C LYS A 28 11.34 -5.38 9.45
N ALA A 29 10.39 -5.58 10.37
CA ALA A 29 9.04 -5.04 10.24
C ALA A 29 9.03 -3.51 10.24
N TYR A 30 9.84 -2.89 11.10
CA TYR A 30 9.98 -1.44 11.18
C TYR A 30 10.58 -0.87 9.89
N LEU A 31 11.71 -1.41 9.42
CA LEU A 31 12.37 -0.96 8.19
C LEU A 31 11.45 -1.09 6.99
N GLN A 32 10.72 -2.21 6.88
CA GLN A 32 9.73 -2.39 5.82
C GLN A 32 8.62 -1.35 5.93
N GLY A 33 8.10 -1.07 7.13
CA GLY A 33 7.08 -0.05 7.32
C GLY A 33 7.52 1.37 6.93
N VAL A 34 8.79 1.72 7.22
CA VAL A 34 9.38 3.00 6.80
C VAL A 34 9.53 3.06 5.27
N GLU A 35 9.96 1.98 4.63
CA GLU A 35 10.09 1.91 3.18
C GLU A 35 8.72 1.99 2.49
N ASP A 36 7.73 1.21 2.96
CA ASP A 36 6.35 1.25 2.49
C ASP A 36 5.77 2.68 2.64
N GLY A 37 6.06 3.35 3.77
CA GLY A 37 5.67 4.75 4.00
C GLY A 37 6.35 5.74 3.04
N ARG A 38 7.63 5.54 2.72
CA ARG A 38 8.37 6.38 1.75
C ARG A 38 7.87 6.16 0.33
N GLU A 39 7.59 4.92 -0.06
CA GLU A 39 6.98 4.60 -1.36
C GLU A 39 5.59 5.23 -1.48
N TYR A 40 4.78 5.14 -0.41
CA TYR A 40 3.48 5.81 -0.34
C TYR A 40 3.61 7.33 -0.47
N MET A 41 4.62 7.94 0.16
CA MET A 41 4.87 9.37 0.02
C MET A 41 5.25 9.74 -1.42
N LYS A 42 6.16 8.98 -2.03
CA LYS A 42 6.61 9.21 -3.41
C LYS A 42 5.47 9.09 -4.41
N SER A 43 4.61 8.08 -4.28
CA SER A 43 3.44 7.92 -5.17
C SER A 43 2.44 9.06 -5.02
N LYS A 44 2.28 9.63 -3.81
CA LYS A 44 1.46 10.82 -3.60
C LYS A 44 2.05 12.08 -4.23
N PHE A 45 3.37 12.27 -4.17
CA PHE A 45 4.03 13.44 -4.75
C PHE A 45 4.19 13.38 -6.27
N GLU A 46 4.08 12.18 -6.88
CA GLU A 46 4.12 12.03 -8.34
C GLU A 46 2.94 12.74 -9.04
N TYR A 47 1.82 12.88 -8.34
CA TYR A 47 0.61 13.51 -8.90
C TYR A 47 0.46 14.96 -8.45
N PRO A 48 0.04 15.87 -9.34
CA PRO A 48 -0.24 17.26 -8.97
C PRO A 48 -1.43 17.33 -8.01
N GLU A 49 -1.48 18.36 -7.16
CA GLU A 49 -2.59 18.58 -6.20
C GLU A 49 -3.97 18.59 -6.88
N ARG A 50 -4.01 19.04 -8.13
CA ARG A 50 -5.20 19.04 -8.99
C ARG A 50 -4.93 18.21 -10.23
N MET A 51 -5.37 16.96 -10.19
CA MET A 51 -5.19 15.98 -11.24
C MET A 51 -6.06 16.30 -12.46
N ARG A 52 -5.54 15.96 -13.64
CA ARG A 52 -6.28 15.90 -14.91
C ARG A 52 -6.77 14.48 -15.17
N LYS A 53 -7.63 14.30 -16.18
CA LYS A 53 -8.09 12.96 -16.60
C LYS A 53 -6.94 12.02 -16.99
N SER A 54 -5.86 12.55 -17.58
CA SER A 54 -4.65 11.80 -17.89
C SER A 54 -3.95 11.25 -16.64
N ASP A 55 -3.97 12.01 -15.56
CA ASP A 55 -3.34 11.63 -14.30
C ASP A 55 -4.19 10.58 -13.59
N LEU A 56 -5.53 10.71 -13.66
CA LEU A 56 -6.46 9.67 -13.21
C LEU A 56 -6.30 8.37 -14.00
N ALA A 57 -6.11 8.45 -15.31
CA ALA A 57 -5.87 7.28 -16.16
C ALA A 57 -4.62 6.52 -15.72
N LYS A 58 -3.54 7.24 -15.39
CA LYS A 58 -2.32 6.65 -14.82
C LYS A 58 -2.57 6.05 -13.43
N PHE A 59 -3.22 6.81 -12.54
CA PHE A 59 -3.49 6.38 -11.18
C PHE A 59 -4.35 5.10 -11.11
N PHE A 60 -5.44 5.07 -11.87
CA PHE A 60 -6.33 3.89 -11.97
C PHE A 60 -5.84 2.85 -12.98
N ASN A 61 -4.67 3.05 -13.59
CA ASN A 61 -4.11 2.20 -14.64
C ASN A 61 -5.15 1.79 -15.71
N CYS A 62 -5.91 2.76 -16.22
CA CYS A 62 -7.03 2.52 -17.13
C CYS A 62 -7.04 3.48 -18.32
N SER A 63 -7.84 3.16 -19.33
CA SER A 63 -8.03 4.03 -20.49
C SER A 63 -8.84 5.29 -20.16
N LEU A 64 -8.64 6.38 -20.92
CA LEU A 64 -9.40 7.62 -20.75
C LEU A 64 -10.94 7.42 -20.80
N PRO A 65 -11.51 6.58 -21.68
CA PRO A 65 -12.94 6.29 -21.64
C PRO A 65 -13.41 5.60 -20.34
N GLN A 66 -12.56 4.78 -19.72
CA GLN A 66 -12.87 4.19 -18.40
C GLN A 66 -12.83 5.26 -17.31
N VAL A 67 -11.88 6.19 -17.37
CA VAL A 67 -11.86 7.36 -16.49
C VAL A 67 -13.17 8.16 -16.60
N GLU A 68 -13.71 8.37 -17.81
CA GLU A 68 -15.02 9.03 -17.98
C GLU A 68 -16.16 8.33 -17.24
N LYS A 69 -16.14 6.98 -17.20
CA LYS A 69 -17.12 6.20 -16.44
C LYS A 69 -16.93 6.40 -14.93
N ILE A 70 -15.68 6.37 -14.47
CA ILE A 70 -15.32 6.55 -13.06
C ILE A 70 -15.74 7.93 -12.56
N ILE A 71 -15.35 9.01 -13.26
CA ILE A 71 -15.64 10.38 -12.80
C ILE A 71 -17.14 10.67 -12.77
N ARG A 72 -17.96 9.95 -13.53
CA ARG A 72 -19.42 10.04 -13.57
C ARG A 72 -20.12 9.29 -12.45
N MET A 73 -19.39 8.46 -11.69
CA MET A 73 -19.95 7.82 -10.51
C MET A 73 -20.39 8.85 -9.48
N ASP A 74 -21.44 8.51 -8.74
CA ASP A 74 -21.94 9.39 -7.69
C ASP A 74 -20.89 9.54 -6.58
N GLY A 75 -20.83 10.73 -6.01
CA GLY A 75 -19.84 11.08 -4.98
C GLY A 75 -18.39 11.20 -5.47
N PHE A 76 -18.08 11.01 -6.77
CA PHE A 76 -16.70 11.18 -7.25
C PHE A 76 -16.23 12.63 -7.04
N PRO A 77 -15.04 12.84 -6.43
CA PRO A 77 -14.57 14.17 -6.05
C PRO A 77 -14.20 15.01 -7.28
N ARG A 78 -14.91 16.11 -7.47
CA ARG A 78 -14.65 17.11 -8.51
C ARG A 78 -14.36 18.46 -7.89
N ASP A 79 -13.40 19.18 -8.45
CA ASP A 79 -13.16 20.57 -8.05
C ASP A 79 -14.33 21.44 -8.54
N LYS A 80 -14.92 22.21 -7.63
CA LYS A 80 -16.04 23.12 -7.94
C LYS A 80 -15.54 24.46 -8.51
N ALA A 81 -14.30 24.83 -8.19
CA ALA A 81 -13.71 26.11 -8.59
C ALA A 81 -13.00 26.01 -9.95
N VAL A 82 -12.47 24.84 -10.31
CA VAL A 82 -11.77 24.64 -11.60
C VAL A 82 -12.34 23.44 -12.34
N GLN A 83 -12.88 23.69 -13.53
CA GLN A 83 -13.44 22.64 -14.38
C GLN A 83 -12.38 21.61 -14.79
N ALA A 84 -12.81 20.36 -14.92
CA ALA A 84 -11.98 19.23 -15.36
C ALA A 84 -10.69 19.05 -14.53
N ARG A 85 -10.77 19.35 -13.23
CA ARG A 85 -9.72 19.07 -12.24
C ARG A 85 -10.28 18.29 -11.06
N TYR A 86 -9.44 17.42 -10.54
CA TYR A 86 -9.82 16.48 -9.48
C TYR A 86 -8.83 16.61 -8.33
N PRO A 87 -9.28 16.98 -7.12
CA PRO A 87 -8.39 17.16 -5.98
C PRO A 87 -7.75 15.82 -5.61
N ARG A 88 -6.41 15.73 -5.72
CA ARG A 88 -5.63 14.49 -5.58
C ARG A 88 -5.99 13.71 -4.32
N ASP A 89 -5.92 14.38 -3.18
CA ASP A 89 -6.08 13.71 -1.89
C ASP A 89 -7.51 13.19 -1.70
N LYS A 90 -8.51 13.90 -2.24
CA LYS A 90 -9.91 13.44 -2.24
C LYS A 90 -10.14 12.27 -3.19
N VAL A 91 -9.47 12.26 -4.35
CA VAL A 91 -9.52 11.13 -5.29
C VAL A 91 -8.96 9.88 -4.64
N PHE A 92 -7.83 9.99 -3.93
CA PHE A 92 -7.23 8.87 -3.22
C PHE A 92 -8.13 8.34 -2.12
N GLU A 93 -8.70 9.22 -1.29
CA GLU A 93 -9.64 8.84 -0.24
C GLU A 93 -10.90 8.16 -0.80
N TRP A 94 -11.44 8.71 -1.90
CA TRP A 94 -12.61 8.13 -2.56
C TRP A 94 -12.29 6.76 -3.17
N ALA A 95 -11.12 6.58 -3.80
CA ALA A 95 -10.71 5.31 -4.37
C ALA A 95 -10.62 4.22 -3.29
N ASP A 96 -10.02 4.54 -2.15
CA ASP A 96 -9.88 3.62 -1.00
C ASP A 96 -11.23 3.16 -0.43
N LYS A 97 -12.21 4.06 -0.41
CA LYS A 97 -13.58 3.75 0.05
C LYS A 97 -14.42 2.94 -0.95
N ASN A 98 -14.00 2.86 -2.21
CA ASN A 98 -14.78 2.26 -3.30
C ASN A 98 -14.06 1.06 -3.97
N ILE A 99 -13.03 0.49 -3.33
CA ILE A 99 -12.16 -0.57 -3.86
C ILE A 99 -12.96 -1.78 -4.34
N GLU A 100 -13.86 -2.33 -3.51
CA GLU A 100 -14.64 -3.53 -3.85
C GLU A 100 -15.45 -3.33 -5.13
N TYR A 101 -16.11 -2.18 -5.25
CA TYR A 101 -16.88 -1.83 -6.44
C TYR A 101 -16.00 -1.67 -7.69
N MET A 102 -14.81 -1.08 -7.55
CA MET A 102 -13.88 -0.92 -8.67
C MET A 102 -13.35 -2.27 -9.17
N ASN A 103 -13.11 -3.21 -8.27
CA ASN A 103 -12.62 -4.54 -8.58
C ASN A 103 -13.71 -5.37 -9.28
N GLU A 104 -14.92 -5.41 -8.71
CA GLU A 104 -16.01 -6.24 -9.24
C GLU A 104 -16.56 -5.74 -10.58
N ARG A 105 -16.74 -4.42 -10.72
CA ARG A 105 -17.48 -3.87 -11.87
C ARG A 105 -16.60 -3.45 -13.03
N LEU A 106 -15.35 -3.07 -12.75
CA LEU A 106 -14.45 -2.52 -13.76
C LEU A 106 -13.23 -3.42 -13.98
N GLY A 107 -12.80 -4.20 -13.00
CA GLY A 107 -11.61 -5.07 -13.11
C GLY A 107 -10.30 -4.29 -13.28
N ILE A 108 -10.27 -3.02 -12.84
CA ILE A 108 -9.17 -2.07 -13.12
C ILE A 108 -8.52 -1.52 -11.86
N TYR A 109 -8.83 -2.10 -10.71
CA TYR A 109 -8.16 -1.73 -9.47
C TYR A 109 -7.59 -2.99 -8.83
N ILE A 110 -6.31 -2.92 -8.49
CA ILE A 110 -5.62 -3.87 -7.65
C ILE A 110 -5.27 -3.02 -6.45
N SER A 111 -5.72 -3.42 -5.25
CA SER A 111 -5.39 -2.65 -4.06
C SER A 111 -3.87 -2.54 -3.92
N GLN A 112 -3.37 -1.46 -3.32
CA GLN A 112 -1.92 -1.29 -3.17
C GLN A 112 -1.28 -2.48 -2.40
N ALA A 113 -2.02 -3.10 -1.48
CA ALA A 113 -1.62 -4.32 -0.78
C ALA A 113 -1.49 -5.54 -1.72
N GLU A 114 -2.36 -5.64 -2.73
CA GLU A 114 -2.40 -6.71 -3.70
C GLU A 114 -1.34 -6.50 -4.80
N TRP A 115 -1.05 -5.25 -5.16
CA TRP A 115 0.08 -4.87 -6.00
C TRP A 115 1.42 -5.18 -5.32
N LEU A 116 1.55 -4.83 -4.03
CA LEU A 116 2.71 -5.18 -3.21
C LEU A 116 2.87 -6.70 -3.06
N ARG A 117 1.77 -7.47 -2.92
CA ARG A 117 1.82 -8.94 -2.95
C ARG A 117 2.34 -9.48 -4.28
N LEU A 118 1.84 -8.98 -5.41
CA LEU A 118 2.20 -9.46 -6.74
C LEU A 118 3.68 -9.20 -7.07
N ILE A 119 4.22 -8.03 -6.68
CA ILE A 119 5.64 -7.70 -6.88
C ILE A 119 6.56 -8.50 -5.95
N ARG A 120 6.15 -8.72 -4.70
CA ARG A 120 6.91 -9.55 -3.75
C ARG A 120 6.95 -11.03 -4.19
N GLY A 121 5.91 -11.53 -4.87
CA GLY A 121 5.87 -12.90 -5.42
C GLY A 121 6.76 -13.14 -6.65
N GLN A 122 7.20 -12.10 -7.35
CA GLN A 122 8.09 -12.25 -8.52
C GLN A 122 9.58 -12.17 -8.21
N LYS A 123 9.98 -11.75 -7.00
CA LYS A 123 11.40 -11.68 -6.58
C LYS A 123 11.95 -13.00 -6.00
N THR A 124 11.16 -14.06 -5.96
CA THR A 124 11.55 -15.39 -5.46
C THR A 124 11.58 -16.46 -6.56
N SER A 125 12.00 -16.10 -7.77
CA SER A 125 12.31 -17.04 -8.86
C SER A 125 13.72 -16.79 -9.38
#